data_AF-A0A958Q9L5-F1
#
_entry.id   AF-A0A958Q9L5-F1
#
_cell.length_a   1.000
_cell.length_b   1.000
_cell.length_c   1.000
_cell.angle_alpha   90.00
_cell.angle_beta   90.00
_cell.angle_gamma   90.00
#
_symmetry.space_group_name_H-M   'P 1'
#
loop_
_entity.id
_entity.type
_entity.pdbx_description
1 polymer ?
#
loop_
_entity_poly.entity_id
_entity_poly.type
_entity_poly.pdbx_seq_one_letter_code
_entity_poly.pdbx_strand_id
1 'polypeptide(L)' 'MTDCIKPLSFVFSKKRRLEADFSGGNLSSDGGLLLLRQLDERLGLFEQFSSCLEDPRDPKRINHEQVELIRQR' A
#
# COMPACT_ATOMS: atom_id res chain seq x y z
N MET A 1 17.62 -5.89 -24.47
CA MET A 1 16.54 -6.77 -23.97
C MET A 1 16.49 -6.56 -22.47
N THR A 2 15.41 -5.97 -21.96
CA THR A 2 15.22 -5.80 -20.52
C THR A 2 14.92 -7.17 -19.93
N ASP A 3 15.65 -7.59 -18.90
CA ASP A 3 15.39 -8.85 -18.22
C ASP A 3 13.94 -8.89 -17.70
N CYS A 4 13.27 -10.02 -17.90
CA CYS A 4 11.92 -10.22 -17.36
C CYS A 4 11.95 -10.10 -15.83
N ILE A 5 11.13 -9.19 -15.30
CA ILE A 5 10.94 -9.03 -13.87
C ILE A 5 10.30 -10.31 -13.32
N LYS A 6 10.91 -10.89 -12.27
CA LYS A 6 10.40 -12.11 -11.63
C LYS A 6 8.99 -11.85 -11.05
N PRO A 7 8.09 -12.86 -11.06
CA PRO A 7 6.78 -12.74 -10.44
C PRO A 7 6.89 -12.30 -8.97
N LEU A 8 6.03 -11.37 -8.58
CA LEU A 8 6.00 -10.80 -7.24
C LEU A 8 4.82 -11.39 -6.45
N SER A 9 5.10 -11.89 -5.25
CA SER A 9 4.09 -12.50 -4.37
C SER A 9 3.71 -11.57 -3.23
N PHE A 10 2.41 -11.41 -3.00
CA PHE A 10 1.85 -10.55 -1.95
C PHE A 10 1.07 -11.38 -0.94
N VAL A 11 1.14 -10.95 0.32
CA VAL A 11 0.30 -11.48 1.41
C VAL A 11 -0.84 -10.47 1.63
N PHE A 12 -1.81 -10.46 0.72
CA PHE A 12 -2.95 -9.55 0.82
C PHE A 12 -4.04 -10.07 1.78
N SER A 13 -4.13 -11.39 1.95
CA SER A 13 -5.09 -12.05 2.82
C SER A 13 -4.45 -13.27 3.46
N LYS A 14 -4.73 -13.52 4.75
CA LYS A 14 -4.25 -14.72 5.47
C LYS A 14 -4.63 -16.03 4.78
N LYS A 15 -5.62 -16.02 3.88
CA LYS A 15 -6.16 -17.23 3.22
C LYS A 15 -5.86 -17.33 1.73
N ARG A 16 -5.25 -16.32 1.09
CA ARG A 16 -5.00 -16.33 -0.36
C ARG A 16 -3.67 -15.66 -0.68
N ARG A 17 -2.80 -16.40 -1.36
CA ARG A 17 -1.56 -15.90 -1.96
C ARG A 17 -1.92 -15.23 -3.29
N LEU A 18 -1.41 -14.02 -3.50
CA LEU A 18 -1.60 -13.26 -4.72
C LEU A 18 -0.26 -13.14 -5.44
N GLU A 19 -0.25 -13.40 -6.74
CA GLU A 19 0.94 -13.30 -7.59
C GLU A 19 0.68 -12.30 -8.72
N ALA A 20 1.62 -11.38 -8.93
CA ALA A 20 1.64 -10.50 -10.09
C ALA A 20 2.68 -11.00 -11.08
N ASP A 21 2.26 -11.19 -12.33
CA ASP A 21 3.16 -11.31 -13.48
C ASP A 21 3.33 -9.94 -14.17
N PHE A 22 4.47 -9.76 -14.83
CA PHE A 22 4.78 -8.55 -15.61
C PHE A 22 4.77 -8.85 -17.11
N SER A 23 4.04 -9.89 -17.51
CA SER A 23 3.91 -10.33 -18.91
C SER A 23 2.92 -9.48 -19.71
N GLY A 24 2.21 -8.55 -19.04
CA GLY A 24 1.27 -7.61 -19.67
C GLY A 24 -0.12 -8.21 -19.92
N GLY A 25 -0.53 -9.24 -19.17
CA GLY A 25 -1.86 -9.87 -19.24
C GLY A 25 -3.02 -8.97 -18.78
N ASN A 26 -3.97 -9.50 -18.00
CA ASN A 26 -5.08 -8.71 -17.47
C ASN A 26 -4.58 -7.63 -16.49
N LEU A 27 -4.46 -6.40 -17.00
CA LEU A 27 -4.03 -5.23 -16.23
C LEU A 27 -5.17 -4.71 -15.36
N SER A 28 -4.96 -4.74 -14.05
CA SER A 28 -5.82 -4.02 -13.09
C SER A 28 -5.18 -2.67 -12.78
N SER A 29 -5.96 -1.60 -12.92
CA SER A 29 -5.55 -0.24 -12.50
C SER A 29 -5.15 -0.22 -11.01
N ASP A 30 -5.86 -0.98 -10.18
CA ASP A 30 -5.64 -1.02 -8.72
C ASP A 30 -4.52 -2.01 -8.33
N GLY A 31 -4.03 -2.82 -9.26
CA GLY A 31 -2.98 -3.80 -8.99
C GLY A 31 -1.68 -3.15 -8.48
N GLY A 32 -1.40 -1.91 -8.88
CA GLY A 32 -0.26 -1.13 -8.38
C GLY A 32 -0.36 -0.77 -6.89
N LEU A 33 -1.56 -0.72 -6.32
CA LEU A 33 -1.75 -0.39 -4.89
C LEU A 33 -1.19 -1.48 -3.97
N LEU A 34 -1.12 -2.74 -4.44
CA LEU A 34 -0.53 -3.85 -3.67
C LEU A 34 0.98 -3.68 -3.49
N LEU A 35 1.67 -3.22 -4.54
CA LEU A 35 3.09 -2.88 -4.49
C LEU A 35 3.30 -1.68 -3.57
N LEU A 36 2.47 -0.65 -3.69
CA LEU A 36 2.55 0.53 -2.83
C LEU A 36 2.35 0.17 -1.35
N ARG A 37 1.39 -0.72 -1.05
CA ARG A 37 1.17 -1.22 0.31
C ARG A 37 2.38 -1.96 0.84
N GLN A 38 2.96 -2.89 0.08
CA GLN A 38 4.11 -3.66 0.53
C GLN A 38 5.37 -2.80 0.68
N LEU A 39 5.48 -1.74 -0.13
CA LEU A 39 6.50 -0.72 0.00
C LEU A 39 6.30 0.08 1.29
N ASP A 40 5.08 0.53 1.57
CA ASP A 40 4.75 1.22 2.83
C ASP A 40 5.03 0.34 4.05
N GLU A 41 4.67 -0.95 4.03
CA GLU A 41 4.95 -1.88 5.14
C GLU A 41 6.46 -2.02 5.43
N ARG A 42 7.32 -1.79 4.43
CA ARG A 42 8.78 -1.85 4.59
C ARG A 42 9.43 -0.52 4.94
N LEU A 43 8.90 0.58 4.39
CA LEU A 43 9.52 1.90 4.48
C LEU A 43 8.82 2.83 5.47
N GLY A 44 7.60 2.50 5.90
CA GLY A 44 6.78 3.37 6.75
C GLY A 44 6.48 4.72 6.11
N LEU A 45 6.20 4.74 4.80
CA LEU A 45 6.02 5.98 4.03
C LEU A 45 4.83 6.81 4.56
N PHE A 46 3.70 6.17 4.84
CA PHE A 46 2.51 6.86 5.32
C PHE A 46 2.65 7.31 6.78
N GLU A 47 3.41 6.59 7.61
CA GLU A 47 3.77 7.06 8.96
C GLU A 47 4.59 8.35 8.89
N GLN A 48 5.65 8.34 8.07
CA GLN A 48 6.51 9.51 7.86
C GLN A 48 5.70 10.67 7.28
N PHE A 49 4.85 10.40 6.30
CA PHE A 49 3.98 11.42 5.72
C PHE A 49 3.01 12.00 6.73
N SER A 50 2.37 11.17 7.56
CA SER A 50 1.49 11.60 8.65
C SER A 50 2.24 12.46 9.66
N SER A 51 3.49 12.11 10.00
CA SER A 51 4.29 12.91 10.93
C SER A 51 4.63 14.33 10.43
N CYS A 52 4.63 14.53 9.11
CA CYS A 52 4.86 15.82 8.48
C CYS A 52 3.59 16.66 8.33
N LEU A 53 2.40 16.07 8.54
CA LEU A 53 1.12 16.73 8.35
C LEU A 53 0.48 17.05 9.69
N GLU A 54 0.30 18.33 9.98
CA GLU A 54 -0.42 18.74 11.18
C GLU A 54 -1.86 18.22 11.15
N ASP A 55 -2.31 17.64 12.25
CA ASP A 55 -3.67 17.13 12.40
C ASP A 55 -4.55 18.15 13.13
N PRO A 56 -5.39 18.93 12.42
CA PRO A 56 -6.22 19.96 13.05
C PRO A 56 -7.46 19.38 13.76
N ARG A 57 -7.64 18.05 13.77
CA ARG A 57 -8.82 17.40 14.35
C ARG A 57 -8.77 17.44 15.88
N ASP A 58 -9.95 17.56 16.50
CA ASP A 58 -10.09 17.49 17.95
C ASP A 58 -9.73 16.08 18.46
N PRO A 59 -8.70 15.91 19.31
CA PRO A 59 -8.28 14.61 19.81
C PRO A 59 -9.38 13.81 20.51
N LYS A 60 -10.39 14.48 21.11
CA LYS A 60 -11.52 13.80 21.78
C LYS A 60 -12.50 13.14 20.81
N ARG A 61 -12.36 13.41 19.52
CA ARG A 61 -13.25 12.95 18.44
C ARG A 61 -12.54 12.03 17.44
N ILE A 62 -11.29 11.67 17.72
CA ILE A 62 -10.49 10.79 16.86
C ILE A 62 -10.81 9.33 17.19
N ASN A 63 -11.45 8.64 16.24
CA ASN A 63 -11.61 7.18 16.27
C ASN A 63 -10.60 6.47 15.36
N HIS A 64 -10.03 7.20 14.40
CA HIS A 64 -9.08 6.70 13.41
C HIS A 64 -7.90 7.67 13.32
N GLU A 65 -6.70 7.13 13.50
CA GLU A 65 -5.46 7.88 13.42
C GLU A 65 -5.30 8.51 12.03
N GLN A 66 -4.56 9.62 11.96
CA GLN A 66 -4.39 10.36 10.70
C GLN A 66 -3.77 9.46 9.61
N VAL A 67 -2.81 8.62 10.01
CA VAL A 67 -2.19 7.63 9.12
C VAL A 67 -3.18 6.58 8.58
N GLU A 68 -4.19 6.20 9.37
CA GLU A 68 -5.23 5.26 8.93
C GLU A 68 -6.12 5.89 7.85
N LEU A 69 -6.42 7.18 7.98
CA LEU A 69 -7.14 7.93 6.95
C LEU A 69 -6.31 8.14 5.68
N ILE A 70 -5.01 8.42 5.83
CA ILE A 70 -4.08 8.57 4.69
C ILE A 70 -3.97 7.24 3.91
N ARG A 71 -3.98 6.10 4.60
CA ARG A 71 -3.92 4.76 4.00
C ARG A 71 -5.24 4.31 3.36
N GLN A 72 -6.29 5.12 3.42
CA GLN A 72 -7.63 4.72 3.00
C GLN A 72 -7.77 4.70 1.47
N ARG A 73 -7.81 3.50 0.88
CA ARG A 73 -8.25 3.22 -0.49
C ARG A 73 -8.63 1.76 -0.66
#